data_AF-A0A3N7CVS4-F1
#
_entry.id   AF-A0A3N7CVS4-F1
#
_cell.length_a   1.000
_cell.length_b   1.000
_cell.length_c   1.000
_cell.angle_alpha   90.00
_cell.angle_beta   90.00
_cell.angle_gamma   90.00
#
_symmetry.space_group_name_H-M   'P 1'
#
loop_
_entity.id
_entity.type
_entity.pdbx_description
1 polymer ?
#
loop_
_entity_poly.entity_id
_entity_poly.type
_entity_poly.pdbx_seq_one_letter_code
_entity_poly.pdbx_strand_id
1 'polypeptide(L)'
;MCNDRIYCKCTNNRTGRAIRDIVENVAENLPDDYDITELVEVLTRYRKHPINLNNTSVEELKTLIFISPLQINNFFAYSKENGRLLDVHELQIIHGFDVKTIENLIPFVTVNKIAEYESLQLSKLFGAGEHDIMMRFAQTLEKQKGFTDLPGNRYLGTPERFQTRCPYNYASIISAALTFDKDAGEKFIGKPFDFFSANVTLSKLDKVKKLVLGDYTLQFGQGLTLW
;
A
#
# COMPACT_ATOMS: atom_id res chain seq x y z
N MET A 1 -34.48 -7.78 -16.73
CA MET A 1 -34.43 -8.82 -15.68
C MET A 1 -33.03 -8.79 -15.06
N CYS A 2 -33.00 -8.63 -13.73
CA CYS A 2 -31.87 -8.53 -12.79
C CYS A 2 -30.53 -9.18 -13.21
N ASN A 3 -29.35 -8.71 -12.77
CA ASN A 3 -29.10 -7.98 -11.54
C ASN A 3 -27.75 -7.24 -11.58
N ASP A 4 -27.77 -6.01 -11.09
CA ASP A 4 -26.62 -5.22 -10.68
C ASP A 4 -25.75 -5.98 -9.67
N ARG A 5 -24.42 -5.96 -9.87
CA ARG A 5 -23.47 -6.15 -8.78
C ARG A 5 -22.81 -4.82 -8.47
N ILE A 6 -23.51 -4.08 -7.63
CA ILE A 6 -22.99 -2.93 -6.89
C ILE A 6 -21.90 -3.46 -5.96
N TYR A 7 -20.64 -3.08 -6.19
CA TYR A 7 -19.60 -3.19 -5.18
C TYR A 7 -19.90 -2.16 -4.08
N CYS A 8 -20.64 -2.57 -3.05
CA CYS A 8 -20.85 -1.74 -1.88
C CYS A 8 -19.62 -1.87 -0.97
N LYS A 9 -18.64 -0.97 -1.13
CA LYS A 9 -17.66 -0.70 -0.08
C LYS A 9 -18.35 0.21 0.93
N CYS A 10 -18.83 -0.35 2.05
CA CYS A 10 -19.26 0.43 3.21
C CYS A 10 -18.04 1.07 3.88
N THR A 11 -17.46 2.07 3.23
CA THR A 11 -16.56 3.03 3.88
C THR A 11 -17.42 4.08 4.55
N ASN A 12 -17.27 4.21 5.87
CA ASN A 12 -17.89 5.20 6.74
C ASN A 12 -18.16 6.54 6.00
N ASN A 13 -19.44 6.91 5.81
CA ASN A 13 -19.91 7.93 4.87
C ASN A 13 -19.35 9.37 5.14
N ARG A 14 -18.72 9.60 6.30
CA ARG A 14 -18.01 10.85 6.64
C ARG A 14 -16.55 10.86 6.20
N THR A 15 -15.88 9.71 6.19
CA THR A 15 -14.42 9.64 5.97
C THR A 15 -14.05 9.57 4.49
N GLY A 16 -14.95 9.08 3.64
CA GLY A 16 -14.80 9.22 2.18
C GLY A 16 -14.95 10.66 1.70
N ARG A 17 -15.74 11.48 2.41
CA ARG A 17 -15.92 12.91 2.08
C ARG A 17 -14.64 13.71 2.29
N ALA A 18 -13.96 13.52 3.43
CA ALA A 18 -12.72 14.25 3.73
C ALA A 18 -11.64 14.08 2.64
N ILE A 19 -11.42 12.87 2.13
CA ILE A 19 -10.46 12.63 1.04
C ILE A 19 -10.93 13.34 -0.24
N ARG A 20 -12.22 13.23 -0.58
CA ARG A 20 -12.78 13.88 -1.76
C ARG A 20 -12.63 15.40 -1.70
N ASP A 21 -12.95 16.01 -0.57
CA ASP A 21 -12.91 17.46 -0.39
C ASP A 21 -11.45 18.00 -0.48
N ILE A 22 -10.47 17.22 -0.04
CA ILE A 22 -9.04 17.51 -0.22
C ILE A 22 -8.64 17.39 -1.69
N VAL A 23 -9.03 16.31 -2.35
CA VAL A 23 -8.72 16.10 -3.78
C VAL A 23 -9.32 17.22 -4.62
N GLU A 24 -10.56 17.63 -4.36
CA GLU A 24 -11.21 18.75 -5.06
C GLU A 24 -10.47 20.08 -4.84
N ASN A 25 -10.00 20.38 -3.62
CA ASN A 25 -9.22 21.62 -3.37
C ASN A 25 -7.84 21.61 -4.05
N VAL A 26 -7.19 20.45 -4.16
CA VAL A 26 -5.83 20.38 -4.68
C VAL A 26 -5.80 20.15 -6.19
N ALA A 27 -6.86 19.56 -6.77
CA ALA A 27 -6.96 19.28 -8.21
C ALA A 27 -6.68 20.50 -9.10
N GLU A 28 -7.12 21.69 -8.68
CA GLU A 28 -6.89 22.94 -9.44
C GLU A 28 -5.42 23.37 -9.49
N ASN A 29 -4.60 22.91 -8.54
CA ASN A 29 -3.18 23.27 -8.43
C ASN A 29 -2.25 22.16 -8.93
N LEU A 30 -2.80 21.03 -9.35
CA LEU A 30 -2.03 19.91 -9.88
C LEU A 30 -1.87 20.02 -11.39
N PRO A 31 -0.75 19.51 -11.95
CA PRO A 31 -0.61 19.33 -13.40
C PRO A 31 -1.73 18.46 -13.97
N ASP A 32 -2.15 18.73 -15.22
CA ASP A 32 -3.21 17.97 -15.90
C ASP A 32 -2.92 16.46 -16.05
N ASP A 33 -1.64 16.06 -16.02
CA ASP A 33 -1.19 14.68 -16.11
C ASP A 33 -1.01 13.98 -14.75
N TYR A 34 -1.38 14.64 -13.65
CA TYR A 34 -1.20 14.08 -12.32
C TYR A 34 -2.15 12.90 -12.05
N ASP A 35 -1.60 11.80 -11.52
CA ASP A 35 -2.39 10.62 -11.19
C ASP A 35 -3.17 10.81 -9.87
N ILE A 36 -4.41 11.29 -10.00
CA ILE A 36 -5.34 11.46 -8.87
C ILE A 36 -5.66 10.11 -8.19
N THR A 37 -5.60 9.00 -8.93
CA THR A 37 -5.84 7.66 -8.37
C THR A 37 -4.76 7.31 -7.35
N GLU A 38 -3.49 7.54 -7.71
CA GLU A 38 -2.35 7.32 -6.82
C GLU A 38 -2.49 8.16 -5.54
N LEU A 39 -2.86 9.44 -5.66
CA LEU A 39 -3.09 10.31 -4.50
C LEU A 39 -4.19 9.76 -3.57
N VAL A 40 -5.33 9.34 -4.12
CA VAL A 40 -6.43 8.79 -3.32
C VAL A 40 -5.98 7.52 -2.59
N GLU A 41 -5.18 6.67 -3.23
CA GLU A 41 -4.61 5.48 -2.60
C GLU A 41 -3.66 5.85 -1.45
N VAL A 42 -2.78 6.83 -1.65
CA VAL A 42 -1.85 7.34 -0.64
C VAL A 42 -2.60 7.89 0.58
N LEU A 43 -3.58 8.78 0.37
CA LEU A 43 -4.39 9.34 1.46
C LEU A 43 -5.20 8.26 2.18
N THR A 44 -5.75 7.30 1.44
CA THR A 44 -6.48 6.17 2.03
C THR A 44 -5.58 5.31 2.90
N ARG A 45 -4.32 5.10 2.49
CA ARG A 45 -3.30 4.41 3.28
C ARG A 45 -3.00 5.17 4.57
N TYR A 46 -2.71 6.46 4.51
CA TYR A 46 -2.39 7.24 5.71
C TYR A 46 -3.56 7.41 6.65
N ARG A 47 -4.80 7.27 6.18
CA ARG A 47 -5.96 7.24 7.07
C ARG A 47 -6.03 5.96 7.91
N LYS A 48 -5.53 4.83 7.37
CA LYS A 48 -5.42 3.56 8.12
C LYS A 48 -4.17 3.54 8.99
N HIS A 49 -3.08 4.12 8.49
CA HIS A 49 -1.76 4.13 9.08
C HIS A 49 -1.25 5.58 9.16
N PRO A 50 -1.70 6.38 10.15
CA PRO A 50 -1.39 7.80 10.23
C PRO A 50 0.10 8.08 10.43
N ILE A 51 0.58 9.18 9.85
CA ILE A 51 1.98 9.62 9.96
C ILE A 51 2.26 10.10 11.37
N ASN A 52 3.35 9.64 11.98
CA ASN A 52 3.80 10.14 13.27
C ASN A 52 4.53 11.48 13.10
N LEU A 53 3.94 12.60 13.52
CA LEU A 53 4.59 13.91 13.45
C LEU A 53 5.89 13.94 14.28
N ASN A 54 5.97 13.22 15.39
CA ASN A 54 7.18 13.16 16.22
C ASN A 54 8.27 12.23 15.64
N ASN A 55 7.97 11.45 14.59
CA ASN A 55 8.91 10.55 13.93
C ASN A 55 8.61 10.44 12.43
N THR A 56 8.65 11.59 11.74
CA THR A 56 8.39 11.69 10.29
C THR A 56 9.60 12.27 9.56
N SER A 57 9.73 11.94 8.28
CA SER A 57 10.69 12.61 7.39
C SER A 57 10.02 13.71 6.56
N VAL A 58 10.85 14.56 5.95
CA VAL A 58 10.40 15.61 5.03
C VAL A 58 9.67 14.99 3.83
N GLU A 59 10.19 13.88 3.31
CA GLU A 59 9.64 13.15 2.18
C GLU A 59 8.28 12.53 2.52
N GLU A 60 8.09 12.05 3.75
CA GLU A 60 6.80 11.52 4.21
C GLU A 60 5.74 12.63 4.29
N LEU A 61 6.07 13.81 4.83
CA LEU A 61 5.13 14.94 4.82
C LEU A 61 4.87 15.51 3.42
N LYS A 62 5.83 15.43 2.49
CA LYS A 62 5.63 15.84 1.09
C LYS A 62 4.59 15.00 0.34
N THR A 63 4.30 13.78 0.81
CA THR A 63 3.20 12.98 0.24
C THR A 63 1.82 13.61 0.50
N LEU A 64 1.71 14.45 1.53
CA LEU A 64 0.52 15.24 1.84
C LEU A 64 0.56 16.52 1.00
N ILE A 65 0.19 16.41 -0.28
CA ILE A 65 0.30 17.48 -1.28
C ILE A 65 -0.46 18.78 -0.94
N PHE A 66 -1.39 18.73 0.01
CA PHE A 66 -2.12 19.89 0.51
C PHE A 66 -1.34 20.71 1.55
N ILE A 67 -0.12 20.26 1.92
CA ILE A 67 0.83 21.02 2.74
C ILE A 67 1.94 21.58 1.85
N SER A 68 2.18 22.88 1.96
CA SER A 68 3.23 23.57 1.24
C SER A 68 4.64 23.22 1.77
N PRO A 69 5.68 23.31 0.92
CA PRO A 69 7.07 23.16 1.36
C PRO A 69 7.47 24.13 2.49
N LEU A 70 6.88 25.33 2.52
CA LEU A 70 7.11 26.31 3.58
C LEU A 70 6.54 25.83 4.92
N GLN A 71 5.31 25.32 4.94
CA GLN A 71 4.71 24.74 6.15
C GLN A 71 5.54 23.55 6.67
N ILE A 72 6.03 22.67 5.79
CA ILE A 72 6.90 21.55 6.17
C ILE A 72 8.18 22.07 6.84
N ASN A 73 8.83 23.08 6.26
CA ASN A 73 10.04 23.66 6.84
C ASN A 73 9.76 24.31 8.21
N ASN A 74 8.68 25.06 8.34
CA ASN A 74 8.29 25.69 9.60
C ASN A 74 7.98 24.65 10.69
N PHE A 75 7.36 23.54 10.31
CA PHE A 75 7.13 22.41 11.20
C PHE A 75 8.42 21.81 11.75
N PHE A 76 9.40 21.51 10.89
CA PHE A 76 10.68 20.96 11.34
C PHE A 76 11.51 21.98 12.13
N ALA A 77 11.42 23.27 11.81
CA ALA A 77 12.04 24.34 12.59
C ALA A 77 11.45 24.40 14.01
N TYR A 78 10.13 24.40 14.13
CA TYR A 78 9.43 24.37 15.42
C TYR A 78 9.80 23.13 16.24
N SER A 79 9.79 21.93 15.63
CA SER A 79 10.13 20.70 16.34
C SER A 79 11.60 20.68 16.82
N LYS A 80 12.51 21.33 16.08
CA LYS A 80 13.91 21.45 16.49
C LYS A 80 14.08 22.39 17.70
N GLU A 81 13.28 23.45 17.79
CA GLU A 81 13.37 24.44 18.87
C GLU A 81 12.60 24.01 20.13
N ASN A 82 11.40 23.45 19.96
CA ASN A 82 10.47 23.17 21.06
C ASN A 82 10.38 21.68 21.42
N GLY A 83 10.93 20.80 20.60
CA GLY A 83 10.95 19.36 20.82
C GLY A 83 9.73 18.63 20.23
N ARG A 84 9.21 17.65 20.97
CA ARG A 84 8.13 16.75 20.52
C ARG A 84 6.76 17.41 20.79
N LEU A 85 5.86 17.26 19.83
CA LEU A 85 4.45 17.66 19.97
C LEU A 85 3.73 16.72 20.94
N LEU A 86 2.91 17.27 21.84
CA LEU A 86 2.04 16.51 22.74
C LEU A 86 0.63 16.34 22.15
N ASP A 87 0.16 17.34 21.41
CA ASP A 87 -1.13 17.33 20.69
C ASP A 87 -0.93 17.74 19.22
N VAL A 88 -1.71 17.14 18.30
CA VAL A 88 -1.77 17.56 16.89
C VAL A 88 -2.21 19.03 16.78
N HIS A 89 -3.03 19.52 17.70
CA HIS A 89 -3.52 20.91 17.67
C HIS A 89 -2.43 21.96 17.95
N GLU A 90 -1.26 21.57 18.48
CA GLU A 90 -0.10 22.47 18.62
C GLU A 90 0.40 23.01 17.28
N LEU A 91 0.05 22.35 16.15
CA LEU A 91 0.31 22.85 14.81
C LEU A 91 -0.24 24.28 14.59
N GLN A 92 -1.25 24.72 15.34
CA GLN A 92 -1.80 26.08 15.29
C GLN A 92 -0.77 27.16 15.66
N ILE A 93 0.27 26.81 16.42
CA ILE A 93 1.33 27.74 16.84
C ILE A 93 2.34 27.95 15.71
N ILE A 94 2.41 27.00 14.77
CA ILE A 94 3.39 26.99 13.69
C ILE A 94 2.94 27.91 12.58
N HIS A 95 3.81 28.85 12.19
CA HIS A 95 3.49 29.82 11.14
C HIS A 95 3.12 29.13 9.82
N GLY A 96 2.00 29.54 9.24
CA GLY A 96 1.48 29.00 7.98
C GLY A 96 0.48 27.85 8.14
N PHE A 97 0.23 27.32 9.34
CA PHE A 97 -0.85 26.36 9.58
C PHE A 97 -2.13 27.09 9.99
N ASP A 98 -3.15 27.04 9.13
CA ASP A 98 -4.49 27.53 9.43
C ASP A 98 -5.39 26.41 9.95
N VAL A 99 -6.54 26.79 10.53
CA VAL A 99 -7.49 25.82 11.10
C VAL A 99 -7.94 24.80 10.05
N LYS A 100 -8.17 25.23 8.81
CA LYS A 100 -8.60 24.36 7.70
C LYS A 100 -7.51 23.34 7.33
N THR A 101 -6.24 23.75 7.25
CA THR A 101 -5.12 22.81 7.00
C THR A 101 -5.01 21.79 8.11
N ILE A 102 -5.18 22.20 9.36
CA ILE A 102 -5.09 21.29 10.52
C ILE A 102 -6.26 20.30 10.53
N GLU A 103 -7.48 20.75 10.26
CA GLU A 103 -8.64 19.87 10.10
C GLU A 103 -8.43 18.82 8.99
N ASN A 104 -7.81 19.22 7.88
CA ASN A 104 -7.45 18.31 6.80
C ASN A 104 -6.30 17.36 7.20
N LEU A 105 -5.42 17.74 8.11
CA LEU A 105 -4.29 16.92 8.57
C LEU A 105 -4.70 15.83 9.55
N ILE A 106 -5.58 16.16 10.51
CA ILE A 106 -5.98 15.30 11.63
C ILE A 106 -6.29 13.84 11.21
N PRO A 107 -6.98 13.55 10.08
CA PRO A 107 -7.28 12.18 9.68
C PRO A 107 -6.06 11.34 9.26
N PHE A 108 -4.91 11.97 8.98
CA PHE A 108 -3.74 11.33 8.38
C PHE A 108 -2.49 11.40 9.27
N VAL A 109 -2.55 12.08 10.42
CA VAL A 109 -1.38 12.31 11.29
C VAL A 109 -1.68 11.97 12.75
N THR A 110 -0.63 11.69 13.52
CA THR A 110 -0.70 11.42 14.96
C THR A 110 0.57 11.90 15.65
N VAL A 111 0.44 12.32 16.91
CA VAL A 111 1.58 12.67 17.78
C VAL A 111 1.90 11.57 18.79
N ASN A 112 0.95 10.66 19.01
CA ASN A 112 1.13 9.54 19.91
C ASN A 112 2.23 8.62 19.39
N LYS A 113 2.91 7.92 20.31
CA LYS A 113 3.76 6.80 19.92
C LYS A 113 2.90 5.81 19.14
N ILE A 114 3.15 5.73 17.84
CA ILE A 114 2.65 4.60 17.06
C ILE A 114 3.45 3.41 17.60
N ALA A 115 2.77 2.37 18.09
CA ALA A 115 3.38 1.12 18.53
C ALA A 115 3.98 0.32 17.35
N GLU A 116 4.39 1.03 16.30
CA GLU A 116 5.02 0.56 15.07
C GLU A 116 6.22 -0.35 15.39
N TYR A 117 7.00 -0.01 16.42
CA TYR A 117 8.12 -0.82 16.92
C TYR A 117 7.86 -1.51 18.27
N GLU A 118 6.95 -1.00 19.12
CA GLU A 118 6.70 -1.55 20.46
C GLU A 118 6.00 -2.92 20.43
N SER A 119 5.42 -3.33 19.29
CA SER A 119 4.80 -4.65 19.10
C SER A 119 5.45 -5.54 18.04
N LEU A 120 6.75 -5.36 17.73
CA LEU A 120 7.54 -6.34 16.93
C LEU A 120 7.71 -7.71 17.61
N GLN A 121 6.86 -8.07 18.55
CA GLN A 121 6.67 -9.45 18.95
C GLN A 121 6.09 -10.19 17.74
N LEU A 122 6.82 -11.18 17.23
CA LEU A 122 6.42 -12.04 16.11
C LEU A 122 4.98 -12.57 16.24
N SER A 123 4.52 -12.82 17.48
CA SER A 123 3.15 -13.24 17.79
C SER A 123 2.09 -12.15 17.55
N LYS A 124 2.41 -10.87 17.77
CA LYS A 124 1.50 -9.74 17.54
C LYS A 124 1.50 -9.28 16.09
N LEU A 125 2.62 -9.44 15.38
CA LEU A 125 2.73 -9.13 13.95
C LEU A 125 1.67 -9.89 13.15
N PHE A 126 1.59 -11.21 13.30
CA PHE A 126 0.63 -12.03 12.57
C PHE A 126 -0.85 -11.65 12.83
N GLY A 127 -1.18 -11.05 13.98
CA GLY A 127 -2.56 -10.65 14.31
C GLY A 127 -2.91 -9.19 13.97
N ALA A 128 -1.91 -8.30 13.97
CA ALA A 128 -2.12 -6.85 13.81
C ALA A 128 -1.85 -6.33 12.38
N GLY A 129 -1.25 -7.16 11.51
CA GLY A 129 -1.09 -6.81 10.10
C GLY A 129 -2.38 -7.01 9.29
N GLU A 130 -2.48 -6.27 8.18
CA GLU A 130 -3.48 -6.49 7.15
C GLU A 130 -3.08 -7.71 6.31
N HIS A 131 -3.95 -8.71 6.26
CA HIS A 131 -3.80 -9.91 5.45
C HIS A 131 -4.86 -9.89 4.36
N ASP A 132 -4.44 -9.92 3.10
CA ASP A 132 -5.35 -10.19 1.99
C ASP A 132 -4.98 -11.53 1.34
N ILE A 133 -5.98 -12.20 0.79
CA ILE A 133 -5.78 -13.45 0.04
C ILE A 133 -6.55 -13.33 -1.26
N MET A 134 -5.84 -13.45 -2.37
CA MET A 134 -6.40 -13.47 -3.72
C MET A 134 -6.17 -14.84 -4.33
N MET A 135 -7.25 -15.52 -4.72
CA MET A 135 -7.20 -16.78 -5.44
C MET A 135 -7.86 -16.63 -6.80
N ARG A 136 -7.22 -17.16 -7.84
CA ARG A 136 -7.73 -17.19 -9.20
C ARG A 136 -7.64 -18.61 -9.73
N PHE A 137 -8.80 -19.12 -10.12
CA PHE A 137 -8.95 -20.41 -10.79
C PHE A 137 -9.41 -20.17 -12.23
N ALA A 138 -8.78 -20.81 -13.20
CA ALA A 138 -9.18 -20.74 -14.59
C ALA A 138 -9.02 -22.09 -15.27
N GLN A 139 -9.99 -22.47 -16.10
CA GLN A 139 -9.96 -23.71 -16.88
C GLN A 139 -10.66 -23.48 -18.22
N THR A 140 -10.09 -24.01 -19.30
CA THR A 140 -10.77 -24.04 -20.61
C THR A 140 -11.78 -25.18 -20.61
N LEU A 141 -13.04 -24.91 -20.94
CA LEU A 141 -14.10 -25.93 -20.99
C LEU A 141 -13.93 -26.90 -22.16
N GLU A 142 -13.39 -26.42 -23.29
CA GLU A 142 -13.05 -27.26 -24.43
C GLU A 142 -11.80 -28.09 -24.12
N LYS A 143 -11.87 -29.39 -24.45
CA LYS A 143 -10.74 -30.30 -24.26
C LYS A 143 -9.63 -29.98 -25.26
N GLN A 144 -8.61 -29.26 -24.79
CA GLN A 144 -7.45 -28.90 -25.59
C GLN A 144 -6.69 -30.17 -26.05
N LYS A 145 -6.19 -30.14 -27.30
CA LYS A 145 -5.50 -31.29 -27.94
C LYS A 145 -4.31 -31.81 -27.11
N GLY A 146 -3.58 -30.95 -26.40
CA GLY A 146 -2.45 -31.34 -25.55
C GLY A 146 -2.82 -32.20 -24.32
N PHE A 147 -4.10 -32.29 -23.98
CA PHE A 147 -4.66 -33.13 -22.90
C PHE A 147 -5.50 -34.30 -23.45
N THR A 148 -5.41 -34.56 -24.75
CA THR A 148 -5.99 -35.75 -25.39
C THR A 148 -4.96 -36.86 -25.49
N ASP A 149 -5.41 -38.11 -25.58
CA ASP A 149 -4.52 -39.27 -25.55
C ASP A 149 -3.85 -39.46 -26.94
N LEU A 150 -2.87 -38.60 -27.22
CA LEU A 150 -2.06 -38.60 -28.43
C LEU A 150 -0.74 -39.35 -28.17
N PRO A 151 -0.27 -40.17 -29.12
CA PRO A 151 1.05 -40.79 -29.02
C PRO A 151 2.14 -39.71 -29.18
N GLY A 152 2.78 -39.30 -28.08
CA GLY A 152 3.86 -38.31 -28.07
C GLY A 152 3.78 -37.30 -26.92
N ASN A 153 4.12 -36.03 -27.21
CA ASN A 153 4.15 -34.91 -26.27
C ASN A 153 2.75 -34.55 -25.76
N ARG A 154 2.35 -35.15 -24.65
CA ARG A 154 1.15 -34.79 -23.88
C ARG A 154 1.52 -34.07 -22.59
N TYR A 155 0.66 -33.19 -22.12
CA TYR A 155 0.80 -32.63 -20.78
C TYR A 155 0.56 -33.72 -19.73
N LEU A 156 1.44 -33.79 -18.73
CA LEU A 156 1.38 -34.81 -17.68
C LEU A 156 0.53 -34.39 -16.48
N GLY A 157 0.23 -33.09 -16.37
CA GLY A 157 -0.55 -32.48 -15.32
C GLY A 157 -1.96 -32.10 -15.75
N THR A 158 -2.61 -31.28 -14.94
CA THR A 158 -4.03 -30.97 -15.07
C THR A 158 -4.28 -29.65 -15.83
N PRO A 159 -5.39 -29.49 -16.56
CA PRO A 159 -5.63 -28.32 -17.43
C PRO A 159 -6.03 -27.05 -16.67
N GLU A 160 -6.23 -27.11 -15.36
CA GLU A 160 -6.58 -25.96 -14.54
C GLU A 160 -5.35 -25.09 -14.26
N ARG A 161 -5.50 -23.79 -14.46
CA ARG A 161 -4.57 -22.76 -13.98
C ARG A 161 -5.01 -22.28 -12.61
N PHE A 162 -4.06 -22.17 -11.69
CA PHE A 162 -4.31 -21.74 -10.33
C PHE A 162 -3.27 -20.73 -9.88
N GLN A 163 -3.72 -19.53 -9.52
CA GLN A 163 -2.87 -18.47 -8.99
C GLN A 163 -3.36 -18.06 -7.61
N THR A 164 -2.47 -18.02 -6.63
CA THR A 164 -2.74 -17.52 -5.28
C THR A 164 -1.73 -16.46 -4.91
N ARG A 165 -2.21 -15.33 -4.42
CA ARG A 165 -1.39 -14.24 -3.91
C ARG A 165 -1.84 -13.89 -2.49
N CYS A 166 -0.90 -13.92 -1.56
CA CYS A 166 -1.12 -13.59 -0.16
C CYS A 166 -0.22 -12.42 0.24
N PRO A 167 -0.63 -11.17 -0.02
CA PRO A 167 0.07 -10.01 0.51
C PRO A 167 -0.25 -9.81 1.99
N TYR A 168 0.74 -9.32 2.71
CA TYR A 168 0.71 -9.01 4.11
C TYR A 168 1.34 -7.63 4.31
N ASN A 169 0.64 -6.73 5.00
CA ASN A 169 1.14 -5.40 5.28
C ASN A 169 0.99 -5.08 6.76
N TYR A 170 2.06 -4.61 7.39
CA TYR A 170 2.04 -4.15 8.77
C TYR A 170 2.51 -2.70 8.83
N ALA A 171 1.53 -1.82 9.08
CA ALA A 171 1.72 -0.37 9.08
C ALA A 171 2.48 0.10 7.82
N SER A 172 3.33 1.11 7.98
CA SER A 172 4.23 1.58 6.92
C SER A 172 5.63 0.97 7.02
N ILE A 173 5.80 -0.12 7.77
CA ILE A 173 7.12 -0.69 8.11
C ILE A 173 7.38 -2.01 7.40
N ILE A 174 6.45 -2.95 7.43
CA ILE A 174 6.66 -4.28 6.83
C ILE A 174 5.63 -4.50 5.74
N SER A 175 6.11 -4.92 4.57
CA SER A 175 5.27 -5.47 3.51
C SER A 175 5.87 -6.80 3.07
N ALA A 176 5.05 -7.83 2.92
CA ALA A 176 5.47 -9.11 2.41
C ALA A 176 4.42 -9.64 1.44
N ALA A 177 4.84 -10.40 0.44
CA ALA A 177 3.91 -11.07 -0.45
C ALA A 177 4.42 -12.46 -0.82
N LEU A 178 3.52 -13.42 -0.80
CA LEU A 178 3.74 -14.77 -1.30
C LEU A 178 2.85 -14.97 -2.51
N THR A 179 3.44 -15.47 -3.60
CA THR A 179 2.73 -15.78 -4.85
C THR A 179 3.02 -17.20 -5.27
N PHE A 180 1.96 -17.93 -5.55
CA PHE A 180 1.97 -19.27 -6.10
C PHE A 180 1.25 -19.21 -7.44
N ASP A 181 1.90 -19.64 -8.51
CA ASP A 181 1.23 -19.83 -9.81
C ASP A 181 1.48 -21.27 -10.27
N LYS A 182 0.41 -21.89 -10.78
CA LYS A 182 0.42 -23.19 -11.40
C LYS A 182 -0.17 -23.01 -12.79
N ASP A 183 0.62 -23.36 -13.79
CA ASP A 183 0.16 -23.35 -15.17
C ASP A 183 -0.59 -24.63 -15.54
N ALA A 184 -1.34 -24.55 -16.64
CA ALA A 184 -2.06 -25.70 -17.18
C ALA A 184 -1.06 -26.73 -17.71
N GLY A 185 -1.23 -27.99 -17.29
CA GLY A 185 -0.37 -29.11 -17.71
C GLY A 185 0.74 -29.48 -16.73
N GLU A 186 0.92 -28.70 -15.64
CA GLU A 186 1.86 -28.99 -14.55
C GLU A 186 1.26 -29.91 -13.49
N LYS A 187 2.11 -30.73 -12.86
CA LYS A 187 1.69 -31.66 -11.80
C LYS A 187 1.55 -30.92 -10.46
N PHE A 188 0.51 -31.25 -9.70
CA PHE A 188 0.28 -30.69 -8.36
C PHE A 188 1.25 -31.22 -7.29
N ILE A 189 1.79 -32.43 -7.48
CA ILE A 189 2.59 -33.16 -6.48
C ILE A 189 3.81 -33.77 -7.18
N GLY A 190 5.02 -33.43 -6.73
CA GLY A 190 6.26 -34.14 -7.10
C GLY A 190 7.48 -33.28 -7.46
N LYS A 191 7.31 -31.96 -7.59
CA LYS A 191 8.36 -30.93 -7.65
C LYS A 191 7.78 -29.65 -7.02
N PRO A 192 8.57 -28.70 -6.50
CA PRO A 192 8.00 -27.41 -6.12
C PRO A 192 7.28 -26.84 -7.34
N PHE A 193 6.10 -26.24 -7.13
CA PHE A 193 5.37 -25.50 -8.15
C PHE A 193 6.34 -24.73 -9.03
N ASP A 194 6.16 -24.77 -10.36
CA ASP A 194 7.16 -24.23 -11.28
C ASP A 194 7.32 -22.70 -11.08
N PHE A 195 6.34 -22.03 -10.45
CA PHE A 195 6.45 -20.64 -10.01
C PHE A 195 6.04 -20.43 -8.54
N PHE A 196 7.03 -20.13 -7.70
CA PHE A 196 6.88 -19.62 -6.34
C PHE A 196 7.70 -18.35 -6.18
N SER A 197 7.06 -17.27 -5.77
CA SER A 197 7.70 -15.98 -5.55
C SER A 197 7.38 -15.47 -4.15
N ALA A 198 8.41 -14.93 -3.49
CA ALA A 198 8.29 -14.31 -2.19
C ALA A 198 9.06 -12.99 -2.18
N ASN A 199 8.45 -11.97 -1.59
CA ASN A 199 9.15 -10.72 -1.32
C ASN A 199 8.84 -10.21 0.09
N VAL A 200 9.82 -9.51 0.65
CA VAL A 200 9.71 -8.82 1.94
C VAL A 200 10.38 -7.47 1.81
N THR A 201 9.67 -6.43 2.24
CA THR A 201 10.13 -5.05 2.30
C THR A 201 10.05 -4.57 3.75
N LEU A 202 11.17 -4.05 4.23
CA LEU A 202 11.29 -3.34 5.50
C LEU A 202 11.57 -1.87 5.20
N SER A 203 10.73 -0.99 5.71
CA SER A 203 10.84 0.46 5.55
C SER A 203 11.03 1.13 6.90
N LYS A 204 11.58 2.35 6.90
CA LYS A 204 11.82 3.14 8.12
C LYS A 204 12.80 2.48 9.11
N LEU A 205 13.89 1.85 8.64
CA LEU A 205 14.95 1.42 9.55
C LEU A 205 15.92 2.58 9.82
N ASP A 206 16.41 2.74 11.05
CA ASP A 206 17.23 3.90 11.46
C ASP A 206 18.41 4.20 10.52
N LYS A 207 19.16 3.17 10.11
CA LYS A 207 20.33 3.31 9.22
C LYS A 207 20.02 3.06 7.75
N VAL A 208 18.88 2.46 7.45
CA VAL A 208 18.51 1.98 6.10
C VAL A 208 17.08 2.43 5.81
N LYS A 209 16.91 3.42 4.94
CA LYS A 209 15.57 3.96 4.63
C LYS A 209 14.58 2.88 4.18
N LYS A 210 15.04 1.94 3.35
CA LYS A 210 14.25 0.83 2.81
C LYS A 210 15.16 -0.35 2.45
N LEU A 211 14.77 -1.55 2.86
CA LEU A 211 15.41 -2.82 2.52
C LEU A 211 14.37 -3.70 1.83
N VAL A 212 14.69 -4.24 0.67
CA VAL A 212 13.82 -5.15 -0.10
C VAL A 212 14.59 -6.45 -0.35
N LEU A 213 13.96 -7.58 -0.08
CA LEU A 213 14.49 -8.93 -0.28
C LEU A 213 13.49 -9.76 -1.07
N GLY A 214 13.96 -10.54 -2.05
CA GLY A 214 13.14 -11.38 -2.91
C GLY A 214 12.89 -10.79 -4.30
N ASP A 215 11.78 -11.15 -4.91
CA ASP A 215 11.43 -10.68 -6.26
C ASP A 215 10.81 -9.28 -6.19
N TYR A 216 11.46 -8.31 -6.81
CA TYR A 216 11.00 -6.93 -6.85
C TYR A 216 11.09 -6.36 -8.26
N THR A 217 10.19 -5.43 -8.55
CA THR A 217 10.25 -4.60 -9.75
C THR A 217 10.48 -3.18 -9.30
N LEU A 218 11.49 -2.52 -9.84
CA LEU A 218 11.73 -1.10 -9.59
C LEU A 218 11.01 -0.31 -10.68
N GLN A 219 10.05 0.51 -10.26
CA GLN A 219 9.42 1.50 -11.14
C GLN A 219 9.86 2.87 -10.65
N PHE A 220 10.61 3.58 -11.49
CA PHE A 220 11.00 4.96 -11.25
C PHE A 220 10.04 5.85 -12.04
N GLY A 221 9.47 6.87 -11.39
CA GLY A 221 8.42 7.73 -11.97
C GLY A 221 8.79 8.33 -13.32
N GLN A 222 7.75 8.43 -14.16
CA GLN A 222 7.69 8.96 -15.54
C GLN A 222 8.83 8.57 -16.50
N GLY A 223 8.73 7.37 -17.06
CA GLY A 223 9.25 7.09 -18.41
C GLY A 223 10.53 6.26 -18.54
N LEU A 224 11.12 5.77 -17.46
CA LEU A 224 12.25 4.83 -17.53
C LEU A 224 11.87 3.48 -16.93
N THR A 225 11.14 2.71 -17.72
CA THR A 225 11.08 1.25 -17.57
C THR A 225 12.42 0.66 -18.01
N LEU A 226 13.20 0.14 -17.05
CA LEU A 226 14.22 -0.84 -17.39
C LEU A 226 13.50 -2.16 -17.68
N TRP A 227 13.43 -2.52 -18.96
CA TRP A 227 13.09 -3.85 -19.46
C TRP A 227 14.33 -4.73 -19.52
#